data_AF-A0A6A4W156-F1
#
_entry.id   AF-A0A6A4W156-F1
#
_cell.length_a   1.000
_cell.length_b   1.000
_cell.length_c   1.000
_cell.angle_alpha   90.00
_cell.angle_beta   90.00
_cell.angle_gamma   90.00
#
_symmetry.space_group_name_H-M   'P 1'
#
loop_
_entity.id
_entity.type
_entity.pdbx_description
1 polymer ?
#
loop_
_entity_poly.entity_id
_entity_poly.type
_entity_poly.pdbx_seq_one_letter_code
_entity_poly.pdbx_strand_id
1 'polypeptide(L)'
;MKRENSLIRPFHGSGSSLNNWELRGSAFASDTFIRLTPDARSMQGGLWNRHPCYSRNWEMEVHFKVFGSGKDLFGDGFAIWYVRDPSTCPGGAHCSVFGSNDYFVGLGVILDTYNNYNGVHNHEHPYISAMVNNGTLHYDHDRDGTHTQVAGCSAKFRGREHDTYVKIKYADDTVTVYTDVENRRAWSQCLTAPGIILPTGYYFGITAATGDLTDTHEIYSVRVYDLDSPDQDPAVNKERANVLPSASFFEAPRDHVDDPKPSMMSGFKKLFLILVGVIVVCGAIFIGGIFYVKQNEHSRKRLY
;
A
#
# COMPACT_ATOMS: atom_id res chain seq x y z
N MET A 1 -4.13 -14.92 23.78
CA MET A 1 -3.17 -13.98 23.17
C MET A 1 -1.77 -14.58 23.27
N LYS A 2 -1.09 -14.76 22.14
CA LYS A 2 0.27 -15.30 22.06
C LYS A 2 1.28 -14.16 22.23
N ARG A 3 2.02 -14.16 23.35
CA ARG A 3 2.89 -13.03 23.72
C ARG A 3 4.09 -12.91 22.76
N GLU A 4 4.61 -14.03 22.30
CA GLU A 4 5.76 -14.13 21.41
C GLU A 4 5.49 -13.59 20.00
N ASN A 5 4.23 -13.68 19.53
CA ASN A 5 3.79 -13.14 18.24
C ASN A 5 3.01 -11.82 18.39
N SER A 6 2.98 -11.20 19.58
CA SER A 6 2.30 -9.93 19.82
C SER A 6 3.30 -8.83 20.16
N LEU A 7 2.90 -7.58 19.95
CA LEU A 7 3.66 -6.38 20.26
C LEU A 7 2.71 -5.29 20.75
N ILE A 8 2.85 -4.91 22.01
CA ILE A 8 2.02 -3.86 22.64
C ILE A 8 2.94 -2.87 23.35
N ARG A 9 2.48 -1.62 23.44
CA ARG A 9 3.16 -0.60 24.23
C ARG A 9 3.35 -1.04 25.69
N PRO A 10 4.39 -0.57 26.38
CA PRO A 10 5.43 0.30 25.84
C PRO A 10 6.46 -0.50 25.02
N PHE A 11 6.93 0.07 23.91
CA PHE A 11 7.87 -0.61 23.00
C PHE A 11 9.31 -0.47 23.51
N HIS A 12 9.60 -1.08 24.66
CA HIS A 12 10.95 -1.07 25.22
C HIS A 12 11.84 -2.03 24.42
N GLY A 13 12.99 -1.51 23.96
CA GLY A 13 14.04 -2.25 23.29
C GLY A 13 15.35 -1.47 23.33
N SER A 14 16.49 -2.16 23.32
CA SER A 14 17.80 -1.51 23.13
C SER A 14 18.09 -1.48 21.63
N GLY A 15 18.18 -0.28 21.04
CA GLY A 15 18.48 -0.12 19.62
C GLY A 15 17.35 -0.59 18.68
N SER A 16 17.69 -1.38 17.66
CA SER A 16 16.77 -1.88 16.62
C SER A 16 15.98 -3.13 16.99
N SER A 17 16.15 -3.66 18.20
CA SER A 17 15.50 -4.91 18.65
C SER A 17 14.42 -4.63 19.69
N LEU A 18 13.17 -4.87 19.30
CA LEU A 18 12.05 -4.99 20.22
C LEU A 18 11.99 -6.43 20.75
N ASN A 19 11.40 -6.66 21.92
CA ASN A 19 11.21 -8.04 22.40
C ASN A 19 10.44 -8.85 21.35
N ASN A 20 11.03 -9.95 20.86
CA ASN A 20 10.49 -10.85 19.83
C ASN A 20 10.24 -10.24 18.45
N TRP A 21 10.53 -8.96 18.22
CA TRP A 21 10.30 -8.27 16.95
C TRP A 21 11.54 -7.51 16.50
N GLU A 22 11.70 -7.35 15.20
CA GLU A 22 12.85 -6.70 14.58
C GLU A 22 12.38 -5.56 13.68
N LEU A 23 12.98 -4.37 13.87
CA LEU A 23 12.79 -3.24 12.98
C LEU A 23 13.79 -3.32 11.81
N ARG A 24 13.31 -3.00 10.61
CA ARG A 24 14.10 -2.97 9.37
C ARG A 24 13.87 -1.68 8.60
N GLY A 25 14.84 -1.29 7.79
CA GLY A 25 14.75 -0.10 6.93
C GLY A 25 14.58 1.18 7.72
N SER A 26 13.63 2.02 7.31
CA SER A 26 13.29 3.28 7.97
C SER A 26 12.49 3.13 9.26
N ALA A 27 12.16 1.89 9.66
CA ALA A 27 11.28 1.67 10.80
C ALA A 27 11.93 2.16 12.11
N PHE A 28 11.15 2.88 12.90
CA PHE A 28 11.55 3.50 14.15
C PHE A 28 10.51 3.21 15.24
N ALA A 29 10.96 2.88 16.45
CA ALA A 29 10.09 2.71 17.60
C ALA A 29 10.21 3.91 18.56
N SER A 30 9.05 4.47 18.93
CA SER A 30 8.89 5.33 20.10
C SER A 30 8.30 4.53 21.26
N ASP A 31 8.05 5.18 22.41
CA ASP A 31 7.39 4.52 23.54
C ASP A 31 5.91 4.16 23.25
N THR A 32 5.28 4.82 22.27
CA THR A 32 3.84 4.78 22.03
C THR A 32 3.43 4.25 20.67
N PHE A 33 4.30 4.30 19.66
CA PHE A 33 4.06 3.83 18.30
C PHE A 33 5.35 3.29 17.65
N ILE A 34 5.18 2.48 16.63
CA ILE A 34 6.24 2.08 15.69
C ILE A 34 5.91 2.72 14.35
N ARG A 35 6.78 3.59 13.87
CA ARG A 35 6.64 4.21 12.55
C ARG A 35 7.41 3.38 11.54
N LEU A 36 6.73 2.85 10.54
CA LEU A 36 7.35 2.09 9.45
C LEU A 36 8.00 3.06 8.45
N THR A 37 7.25 4.04 7.97
CA THR A 37 7.76 5.12 7.11
C THR A 37 7.26 6.49 7.62
N PRO A 38 8.09 7.54 7.52
CA PRO A 38 7.64 8.92 7.69
C PRO A 38 6.99 9.47 6.41
N ASP A 39 6.36 10.64 6.51
CA ASP A 39 5.90 11.45 5.36
C ASP A 39 7.10 12.02 4.57
N ALA A 40 7.90 11.15 3.98
CA ALA A 40 9.07 11.43 3.16
C ALA A 40 9.18 10.41 2.03
N ARG A 41 9.81 10.81 0.92
CA ARG A 41 9.90 10.02 -0.32
C ARG A 41 10.89 8.87 -0.19
N SER A 42 10.65 7.81 -0.95
CA SER A 42 11.57 6.69 -1.13
C SER A 42 11.96 6.01 0.20
N MET A 43 11.00 5.89 1.11
CA MET A 43 11.18 5.26 2.41
C MET A 43 10.63 3.85 2.38
N GLN A 44 11.30 2.92 3.04
CA GLN A 44 10.84 1.55 3.22
C GLN A 44 11.16 1.08 4.62
N GLY A 45 10.16 0.63 5.35
CA GLY A 45 10.33 0.15 6.71
C GLY A 45 9.57 -1.14 6.96
N GLY A 46 10.10 -1.95 7.86
CA GLY A 46 9.52 -3.24 8.21
C GLY A 46 9.58 -3.52 9.70
N LEU A 47 8.59 -4.27 10.17
CA LEU A 47 8.47 -4.81 11.51
C LEU A 47 8.20 -6.31 11.37
N TRP A 48 9.16 -7.15 11.78
CA TRP A 48 9.10 -8.59 11.58
C TRP A 48 9.15 -9.34 12.91
N ASN A 49 8.30 -10.34 13.10
CA ASN A 49 8.37 -11.19 14.27
C ASN A 49 9.53 -12.19 14.14
N ARG A 50 10.24 -12.45 15.24
CA ARG A 50 11.37 -13.38 15.28
C ARG A 50 10.93 -14.84 15.46
N HIS A 51 9.68 -15.07 15.86
CA HIS A 51 9.16 -16.40 16.15
C HIS A 51 8.16 -16.85 15.08
N PRO A 52 8.30 -18.05 14.52
CA PRO A 52 7.30 -18.57 13.62
C PRO A 52 5.99 -18.87 14.37
N CYS A 53 4.85 -18.69 13.69
CA CYS A 53 3.54 -19.04 14.22
C CYS A 53 3.16 -20.46 13.79
N TYR A 54 3.11 -21.37 14.75
CA TYR A 54 2.68 -22.76 14.54
C TYR A 54 1.18 -23.00 14.73
N SER A 55 0.42 -21.94 15.05
CA SER A 55 -1.03 -22.04 15.22
C SER A 55 -1.71 -22.27 13.87
N ARG A 56 -2.61 -23.26 13.81
CA ARG A 56 -3.38 -23.56 12.60
C ARG A 56 -4.45 -22.50 12.35
N ASN A 57 -5.19 -22.14 13.40
CA ASN A 57 -6.19 -21.10 13.38
C ASN A 57 -5.68 -19.93 14.22
N TRP A 58 -5.63 -18.73 13.66
CA TRP A 58 -5.13 -17.55 14.34
C TRP A 58 -5.89 -16.29 13.95
N GLU A 59 -5.86 -15.32 14.84
CA GLU A 59 -6.39 -13.98 14.60
C GLU A 59 -5.32 -12.96 14.94
N MET A 60 -5.08 -12.00 14.04
CA MET A 60 -4.19 -10.87 14.26
C MET A 60 -4.99 -9.58 14.23
N GLU A 61 -4.93 -8.81 15.30
CA GLU A 61 -5.46 -7.45 15.39
C GLU A 61 -4.32 -6.43 15.33
N VAL A 62 -4.39 -5.51 14.38
CA VAL A 62 -3.41 -4.43 14.22
C VAL A 62 -4.12 -3.10 14.44
N HIS A 63 -3.61 -2.33 15.41
CA HIS A 63 -3.97 -0.92 15.59
C HIS A 63 -2.95 -0.09 14.83
N PHE A 64 -3.41 0.70 13.87
CA PHE A 64 -2.53 1.47 13.00
C PHE A 64 -3.09 2.88 12.80
N LYS A 65 -2.27 3.77 12.23
CA LYS A 65 -2.70 5.04 11.64
C LYS A 65 -1.91 5.29 10.35
N VAL A 66 -2.59 5.86 9.35
CA VAL A 66 -1.98 6.35 8.11
C VAL A 66 -2.37 7.80 7.92
N PHE A 67 -1.39 8.68 7.78
CA PHE A 67 -1.62 10.13 7.66
C PHE A 67 -0.44 10.83 6.97
N GLY A 68 -0.70 11.94 6.31
CA GLY A 68 0.33 12.72 5.64
C GLY A 68 -0.18 14.12 5.27
N SER A 69 0.74 14.97 4.84
CA SER A 69 0.45 16.35 4.45
C SER A 69 -0.30 16.46 3.11
N GLY A 70 -0.17 15.45 2.24
CA GLY A 70 -0.87 15.36 0.96
C GLY A 70 -2.39 15.23 1.12
N LYS A 71 -3.15 16.09 0.41
CA LYS A 71 -4.62 16.03 0.38
C LYS A 71 -5.11 15.02 -0.65
N ASP A 72 -4.72 15.20 -1.90
CA ASP A 72 -5.19 14.39 -3.05
C ASP A 72 -4.12 13.46 -3.61
N LEU A 73 -2.84 13.71 -3.29
CA LEU A 73 -1.68 12.93 -3.72
C LEU A 73 -0.96 12.41 -2.48
N PHE A 74 -1.02 11.11 -2.27
CA PHE A 74 -0.48 10.39 -1.12
C PHE A 74 -0.27 8.92 -1.51
N GLY A 75 0.62 8.22 -0.81
CA GLY A 75 0.98 6.85 -1.17
C GLY A 75 2.15 6.28 -0.37
N ASP A 76 2.48 5.00 -0.53
CA ASP A 76 1.72 4.03 -1.36
C ASP A 76 0.81 3.16 -0.48
N GLY A 77 1.23 2.87 0.75
CA GLY A 77 0.46 2.07 1.70
C GLY A 77 1.33 1.17 2.54
N PHE A 78 0.73 0.14 3.11
CA PHE A 78 1.43 -0.87 3.89
C PHE A 78 0.84 -2.27 3.71
N ALA A 79 1.61 -3.29 4.02
CA ALA A 79 1.21 -4.68 3.90
C ALA A 79 1.47 -5.43 5.22
N ILE A 80 0.55 -6.34 5.54
CA ILE A 80 0.64 -7.28 6.67
C ILE A 80 0.87 -8.68 6.10
N TRP A 81 1.86 -9.37 6.65
CA TRP A 81 2.42 -10.59 6.09
C TRP A 81 2.27 -11.77 7.04
N TYR A 82 2.01 -12.94 6.45
CA TYR A 82 2.26 -14.25 7.04
C TYR A 82 3.04 -15.09 6.03
N VAL A 83 4.36 -15.10 6.13
CA VAL A 83 5.26 -15.60 5.07
C VAL A 83 6.39 -16.47 5.59
N ARG A 84 6.89 -17.37 4.74
CA ARG A 84 7.99 -18.29 5.08
C ARG A 84 9.26 -17.57 5.46
N ASP A 85 9.62 -16.55 4.68
CA ASP A 85 10.89 -15.86 4.77
C ASP A 85 10.63 -14.37 5.05
N PRO A 86 10.94 -13.84 6.26
CA PRO A 86 10.88 -12.41 6.54
C PRO A 86 11.74 -11.62 5.55
N SER A 87 11.22 -10.54 4.96
CA SER A 87 11.88 -9.87 3.84
C SER A 87 13.29 -9.37 4.16
N THR A 88 14.29 -9.95 3.51
CA THR A 88 15.67 -9.49 3.53
C THR A 88 15.90 -8.65 2.27
N CYS A 89 15.39 -7.42 2.22
CA CYS A 89 15.69 -6.51 1.11
C CYS A 89 17.24 -6.44 0.97
N PRO A 90 17.84 -7.04 -0.08
CA PRO A 90 19.29 -7.23 -0.09
C PRO A 90 20.00 -5.89 -0.19
N GLY A 91 20.87 -5.59 0.79
CA GLY A 91 21.96 -4.61 0.67
C GLY A 91 21.63 -3.28 -0.02
N GLY A 92 20.55 -2.59 0.37
CA GLY A 92 20.20 -1.27 -0.16
C GLY A 92 19.34 -1.27 -1.43
N ALA A 93 18.84 -2.43 -1.88
CA ALA A 93 17.85 -2.50 -2.95
C ALA A 93 16.43 -2.19 -2.45
N HIS A 94 15.67 -1.45 -3.26
CA HIS A 94 14.26 -1.12 -3.05
C HIS A 94 13.40 -2.39 -3.21
N CYS A 95 12.67 -2.79 -2.18
CA CYS A 95 11.71 -3.88 -2.20
C CYS A 95 10.43 -3.45 -2.94
N SER A 96 9.96 -4.21 -3.93
CA SER A 96 8.89 -3.76 -4.84
C SER A 96 7.48 -3.85 -4.26
N VAL A 97 7.26 -4.58 -3.16
CA VAL A 97 5.91 -4.81 -2.62
C VAL A 97 5.78 -4.20 -1.24
N PHE A 98 5.43 -2.91 -1.16
CA PHE A 98 5.24 -2.17 0.09
C PHE A 98 6.38 -2.37 1.11
N GLY A 99 7.64 -2.38 0.65
CA GLY A 99 8.82 -2.58 1.50
C GLY A 99 9.14 -4.04 1.82
N SER A 100 8.52 -5.00 1.12
CA SER A 100 8.79 -6.43 1.21
C SER A 100 9.18 -7.06 -0.14
N ASN A 101 9.65 -8.30 -0.08
CA ASN A 101 10.07 -9.06 -1.25
C ASN A 101 8.87 -9.38 -2.14
N ASP A 102 9.06 -9.26 -3.44
CA ASP A 102 8.20 -9.88 -4.44
C ASP A 102 8.44 -11.41 -4.48
N TYR A 103 7.53 -12.15 -5.13
CA TYR A 103 7.54 -13.61 -5.13
C TYR A 103 7.58 -14.21 -3.72
N PHE A 104 6.87 -13.58 -2.77
CA PHE A 104 6.77 -14.09 -1.40
C PHE A 104 6.06 -15.46 -1.37
N VAL A 105 6.33 -16.23 -0.32
CA VAL A 105 5.67 -17.51 -0.06
C VAL A 105 4.82 -17.37 1.19
N GLY A 106 3.51 -17.23 1.04
CA GLY A 106 2.55 -17.06 2.12
C GLY A 106 1.35 -16.19 1.76
N LEU A 107 0.86 -15.44 2.75
CA LEU A 107 -0.23 -14.48 2.63
C LEU A 107 0.31 -13.04 2.78
N GLY A 108 -0.13 -12.15 1.89
CA GLY A 108 -0.04 -10.71 2.03
C GLY A 108 -1.44 -10.09 2.09
N VAL A 109 -1.71 -9.27 3.11
CA VAL A 109 -2.88 -8.40 3.18
C VAL A 109 -2.39 -6.97 3.00
N ILE A 110 -2.75 -6.38 1.87
CA ILE A 110 -2.23 -5.10 1.39
C ILE A 110 -3.28 -4.03 1.65
N LEU A 111 -2.86 -2.93 2.25
CA LEU A 111 -3.67 -1.75 2.52
C LEU A 111 -3.11 -0.60 1.68
N ASP A 112 -3.63 -0.50 0.46
CA ASP A 112 -3.16 0.40 -0.57
C ASP A 112 -3.90 1.74 -0.46
N THR A 113 -3.15 2.85 -0.37
CA THR A 113 -3.74 4.19 -0.31
C THR A 113 -3.76 4.88 -1.67
N TYR A 114 -2.89 4.52 -2.59
CA TYR A 114 -2.79 5.19 -3.88
C TYR A 114 -3.44 4.37 -4.97
N ASN A 115 -4.04 5.04 -5.93
CA ASN A 115 -4.62 4.39 -7.10
C ASN A 115 -3.63 4.51 -8.25
N ASN A 116 -2.92 3.42 -8.55
CA ASN A 116 -1.96 3.41 -9.64
C ASN A 116 -2.67 3.24 -11.00
N TYR A 117 -3.95 2.83 -11.02
CA TYR A 117 -4.70 2.51 -12.24
C TYR A 117 -5.89 3.46 -12.55
N ASN A 118 -5.77 4.25 -13.61
CA ASN A 118 -6.80 5.20 -14.07
C ASN A 118 -7.84 4.61 -15.06
N GLY A 119 -8.13 3.31 -15.00
CA GLY A 119 -9.05 2.62 -15.94
C GLY A 119 -10.48 2.38 -15.44
N VAL A 120 -11.27 1.68 -16.25
CA VAL A 120 -12.74 1.46 -16.08
C VAL A 120 -13.10 0.57 -14.88
N HIS A 121 -12.11 -0.06 -14.24
CA HIS A 121 -12.26 -0.93 -13.08
C HIS A 121 -11.61 -0.39 -11.82
N ASN A 122 -11.61 0.93 -11.69
CA ASN A 122 -11.10 1.66 -10.55
C ASN A 122 -11.81 1.26 -9.24
N HIS A 123 -11.05 0.81 -8.25
CA HIS A 123 -11.56 0.62 -6.89
C HIS A 123 -11.59 1.97 -6.17
N GLU A 124 -12.49 2.16 -5.20
CA GLU A 124 -12.39 3.35 -4.35
C GLU A 124 -11.21 3.14 -3.37
N HIS A 125 -10.13 3.90 -3.54
CA HIS A 125 -8.98 3.88 -2.62
C HIS A 125 -9.26 4.76 -1.39
N PRO A 126 -8.71 4.42 -0.21
CA PRO A 126 -7.86 3.27 0.05
C PRO A 126 -8.54 1.90 -0.07
N TYR A 127 -7.80 0.92 -0.59
CA TYR A 127 -8.28 -0.42 -0.92
C TYR A 127 -7.49 -1.47 -0.13
N ILE A 128 -8.20 -2.45 0.43
CA ILE A 128 -7.60 -3.58 1.15
C ILE A 128 -7.76 -4.82 0.28
N SER A 129 -6.66 -5.47 -0.07
CA SER A 129 -6.66 -6.72 -0.85
C SER A 129 -5.89 -7.82 -0.13
N ALA A 130 -6.23 -9.07 -0.42
CA ALA A 130 -5.48 -10.23 0.05
C ALA A 130 -4.88 -10.97 -1.15
N MET A 131 -3.64 -11.42 -1.03
CA MET A 131 -2.92 -12.20 -2.04
C MET A 131 -2.25 -13.40 -1.37
N VAL A 132 -2.44 -14.58 -1.95
CA VAL A 132 -1.75 -15.81 -1.55
C VAL A 132 -0.79 -16.22 -2.64
N ASN A 133 0.46 -16.49 -2.25
CA ASN A 133 1.53 -16.78 -3.19
C ASN A 133 2.39 -17.93 -2.70
N ASN A 134 2.80 -18.80 -3.64
CA ASN A 134 3.71 -19.92 -3.40
C ASN A 134 5.14 -19.62 -3.86
N GLY A 135 5.42 -18.36 -4.23
CA GLY A 135 6.70 -17.89 -4.75
C GLY A 135 6.78 -17.82 -6.28
N THR A 136 5.67 -17.98 -6.99
CA THR A 136 5.64 -17.95 -8.47
C THR A 136 4.94 -16.72 -9.03
N LEU A 137 4.12 -16.03 -8.24
CA LEU A 137 3.35 -14.88 -8.69
C LEU A 137 4.10 -13.57 -8.42
N HIS A 138 4.11 -12.69 -9.41
CA HIS A 138 4.59 -11.30 -9.29
C HIS A 138 3.46 -10.40 -8.81
N TYR A 139 3.74 -9.55 -7.82
CA TYR A 139 2.85 -8.46 -7.46
C TYR A 139 3.06 -7.25 -8.40
N ASP A 140 2.10 -7.02 -9.29
CA ASP A 140 2.09 -5.88 -10.22
C ASP A 140 1.60 -4.62 -9.48
N HIS A 141 2.53 -3.80 -9.03
CA HIS A 141 2.24 -2.54 -8.35
C HIS A 141 1.60 -1.49 -9.29
N ASP A 142 1.85 -1.56 -10.60
CA ASP A 142 1.24 -0.62 -11.57
C ASP A 142 -0.25 -0.91 -11.80
N ARG A 143 -0.74 -2.05 -11.30
CA ARG A 143 -2.14 -2.51 -11.41
C ARG A 143 -2.76 -2.89 -10.06
N ASP A 144 -2.20 -2.35 -8.98
CA ASP A 144 -2.65 -2.57 -7.60
C ASP A 144 -2.75 -4.06 -7.18
N GLY A 145 -2.07 -4.96 -7.90
CA GLY A 145 -2.09 -6.41 -7.70
C GLY A 145 -3.41 -7.12 -8.03
N THR A 146 -4.32 -6.45 -8.75
CA THR A 146 -5.70 -6.92 -9.03
C THR A 146 -5.78 -8.28 -9.75
N HIS A 147 -4.77 -8.65 -10.54
CA HIS A 147 -4.69 -9.94 -11.25
C HIS A 147 -4.33 -11.12 -10.35
N THR A 148 -3.81 -10.86 -9.14
CA THR A 148 -3.35 -11.87 -8.19
C THR A 148 -4.09 -11.84 -6.85
N GLN A 149 -5.07 -10.94 -6.68
CA GLN A 149 -5.86 -10.88 -5.46
C GLN A 149 -6.84 -12.07 -5.36
N VAL A 150 -7.03 -12.55 -4.13
CA VAL A 150 -8.08 -13.54 -3.83
C VAL A 150 -9.40 -12.87 -3.46
N ALA A 151 -9.34 -11.70 -2.82
CA ALA A 151 -10.49 -10.85 -2.51
C ALA A 151 -10.00 -9.46 -2.07
N GLY A 152 -10.88 -8.46 -2.09
CA GLY A 152 -10.60 -7.11 -1.58
C GLY A 152 -11.84 -6.31 -1.21
N CYS A 153 -11.63 -5.13 -0.60
CA CYS A 153 -12.69 -4.18 -0.28
C CYS A 153 -12.14 -2.73 -0.18
N SER A 154 -12.99 -1.75 -0.42
CA SER A 154 -12.67 -0.35 -0.17
C SER A 154 -12.86 0.00 1.31
N ALA A 155 -11.87 0.64 1.93
CA ALA A 155 -11.93 1.06 3.34
C ALA A 155 -11.19 2.39 3.54
N LYS A 156 -11.92 3.45 3.87
CA LYS A 156 -11.34 4.79 4.09
C LYS A 156 -10.63 4.88 5.43
N PHE A 157 -9.39 4.40 5.52
CA PHE A 157 -8.61 4.38 6.78
C PHE A 157 -7.61 5.55 6.94
N ARG A 158 -7.26 6.25 5.86
CA ARG A 158 -6.29 7.35 5.91
C ARG A 158 -6.86 8.61 6.57
N GLY A 159 -6.04 9.32 7.34
CA GLY A 159 -6.33 10.65 7.88
C GLY A 159 -7.45 10.68 8.92
N ARG A 160 -7.72 9.56 9.61
CA ARG A 160 -8.73 9.49 10.67
C ARG A 160 -8.20 10.09 11.97
N GLU A 161 -9.04 10.90 12.63
CA GLU A 161 -8.71 11.49 13.95
C GLU A 161 -8.83 10.46 15.09
N HIS A 162 -9.66 9.44 14.91
CA HIS A 162 -9.86 8.32 15.82
C HIS A 162 -8.94 7.14 15.51
N ASP A 163 -8.98 6.12 16.36
CA ASP A 163 -8.19 4.90 16.20
C ASP A 163 -8.74 4.03 15.06
N THR A 164 -7.84 3.49 14.24
CA THR A 164 -8.16 2.59 13.13
C THR A 164 -7.58 1.21 13.36
N TYR A 165 -8.38 0.17 13.11
CA TYR A 165 -8.00 -1.21 13.32
C TYR A 165 -8.28 -2.07 12.09
N VAL A 166 -7.40 -3.05 11.87
CA VAL A 166 -7.63 -4.16 10.95
C VAL A 166 -7.44 -5.46 11.71
N LYS A 167 -8.29 -6.43 11.41
CA LYS A 167 -8.24 -7.76 12.01
C LYS A 167 -8.24 -8.81 10.93
N ILE A 168 -7.20 -9.64 10.91
CA ILE A 168 -7.02 -10.72 9.96
C ILE A 168 -7.25 -12.02 10.72
N LYS A 169 -8.29 -12.74 10.35
CA LYS A 169 -8.61 -14.06 10.90
C LYS A 169 -8.34 -15.11 9.84
N TYR A 170 -7.52 -16.10 10.19
CA TYR A 170 -7.36 -17.32 9.42
C TYR A 170 -7.84 -18.49 10.26
N ALA A 171 -8.95 -19.09 9.87
CA ALA A 171 -9.52 -20.25 10.54
C ALA A 171 -10.24 -21.12 9.52
N ASP A 172 -10.13 -22.43 9.67
CA ASP A 172 -10.85 -23.41 8.85
C ASP A 172 -10.67 -23.13 7.35
N ASP A 173 -9.41 -22.93 6.97
CA ASP A 173 -8.93 -22.70 5.60
C ASP A 173 -9.62 -21.48 4.94
N THR A 174 -10.00 -20.51 5.75
CA THR A 174 -10.67 -19.28 5.33
C THR A 174 -9.96 -18.05 5.91
N VAL A 175 -9.58 -17.12 5.03
CA VAL A 175 -9.09 -15.79 5.43
C VAL A 175 -10.26 -14.83 5.46
N THR A 176 -10.46 -14.15 6.58
CA THR A 176 -11.45 -13.06 6.70
C THR A 176 -10.78 -11.84 7.30
N VAL A 177 -10.95 -10.69 6.65
CA VAL A 177 -10.44 -9.40 7.14
C VAL A 177 -11.60 -8.55 7.61
N TYR A 178 -11.46 -7.97 8.79
CA TYR A 178 -12.37 -7.01 9.36
C TYR A 178 -11.66 -5.67 9.56
N THR A 179 -12.43 -4.59 9.57
CA THR A 179 -11.94 -3.24 9.85
C THR A 179 -12.81 -2.56 10.90
N ASP A 180 -12.21 -1.70 11.70
CA ASP A 180 -12.91 -0.66 12.47
C ASP A 180 -12.23 0.67 12.15
N VAL A 181 -12.75 1.34 11.13
CA VAL A 181 -12.21 2.61 10.61
C VAL A 181 -13.22 3.75 10.68
N GLU A 182 -14.45 3.46 11.10
CA GLU A 182 -15.57 4.39 11.18
C GLU A 182 -15.90 4.82 12.62
N ASN A 183 -15.04 4.48 13.58
CA ASN A 183 -15.22 4.77 15.02
C ASN A 183 -16.52 4.18 15.60
N ARG A 184 -16.96 3.03 15.06
CA ARG A 184 -18.18 2.36 15.53
C ARG A 184 -17.91 1.42 16.71
N ARG A 185 -16.62 1.19 17.04
CA ARG A 185 -16.19 0.19 18.04
C ARG A 185 -16.74 -1.19 17.72
N ALA A 186 -16.86 -1.48 16.43
CA ALA A 186 -17.47 -2.68 15.90
C ALA A 186 -16.75 -3.09 14.62
N TRP A 187 -16.44 -4.38 14.52
CA TRP A 187 -15.81 -4.97 13.36
C TRP A 187 -16.78 -5.00 12.17
N SER A 188 -16.41 -4.32 11.09
CA SER A 188 -17.05 -4.47 9.78
C SER A 188 -16.27 -5.47 8.94
N GLN A 189 -16.95 -6.48 8.38
CA GLN A 189 -16.29 -7.41 7.48
C GLN A 189 -15.90 -6.68 6.19
N CYS A 190 -14.61 -6.73 5.84
CA CYS A 190 -14.08 -6.16 4.61
C CYS A 190 -14.12 -7.20 3.49
N LEU A 191 -13.45 -8.34 3.69
CA LEU A 191 -13.36 -9.41 2.70
C LEU A 191 -13.37 -10.78 3.39
N THR A 192 -13.76 -11.80 2.64
CA THR A 192 -13.66 -13.21 3.05
C THR A 192 -13.28 -14.06 1.84
N ALA A 193 -12.33 -14.98 2.03
CA ALA A 193 -11.81 -15.86 1.01
C ALA A 193 -11.68 -17.29 1.59
N PRO A 194 -12.61 -18.20 1.25
CA PRO A 194 -12.52 -19.61 1.65
C PRO A 194 -11.57 -20.39 0.73
N GLY A 195 -11.16 -21.58 1.17
CA GLY A 195 -10.31 -22.48 0.37
C GLY A 195 -8.86 -21.99 0.25
N ILE A 196 -8.39 -21.27 1.26
CA ILE A 196 -7.02 -20.79 1.40
C ILE A 196 -6.23 -21.78 2.25
N ILE A 197 -5.16 -22.32 1.69
CA ILE A 197 -4.23 -23.20 2.37
C ILE A 197 -2.98 -22.40 2.72
N LEU A 198 -2.74 -22.20 4.02
CA LEU A 198 -1.52 -21.63 4.55
C LEU A 198 -0.79 -22.66 5.44
N PRO A 199 0.55 -22.78 5.28
CA PRO A 199 1.36 -23.64 6.12
C PRO A 199 1.50 -23.07 7.54
N THR A 200 1.73 -23.94 8.52
CA THR A 200 2.17 -23.51 9.85
C THR A 200 3.67 -23.22 9.84
N GLY A 201 4.17 -22.49 10.83
CA GLY A 201 5.60 -22.21 10.98
C GLY A 201 6.12 -21.01 10.18
N TYR A 202 5.23 -20.21 9.60
CA TYR A 202 5.60 -18.96 8.91
C TYR A 202 5.65 -17.78 9.88
N TYR A 203 6.20 -16.66 9.43
CA TYR A 203 6.46 -15.46 10.22
C TYR A 203 5.46 -14.35 9.94
N PHE A 204 5.10 -13.64 10.99
CA PHE A 204 4.34 -12.41 10.87
C PHE A 204 5.25 -11.21 10.56
N GLY A 205 4.78 -10.30 9.72
CA GLY A 205 5.45 -9.04 9.45
C GLY A 205 4.49 -7.94 9.05
N ILE A 206 4.96 -6.70 9.15
CA ILE A 206 4.26 -5.52 8.64
C ILE A 206 5.30 -4.63 7.98
N THR A 207 5.08 -4.25 6.72
CA THR A 207 6.00 -3.39 5.98
C THR A 207 5.23 -2.25 5.34
N ALA A 208 5.90 -1.11 5.13
CA ALA A 208 5.34 0.02 4.39
C ALA A 208 6.40 0.60 3.45
N ALA A 209 5.94 1.26 2.39
CA ALA A 209 6.80 1.99 1.48
C ALA A 209 6.15 3.31 1.04
N THR A 210 7.01 4.25 0.63
CA THR A 210 6.64 5.49 -0.04
C THR A 210 7.47 5.65 -1.30
N GLY A 211 6.82 6.01 -2.42
CA GLY A 211 7.46 6.37 -3.67
C GLY A 211 7.70 7.88 -3.79
N ASP A 212 7.22 8.45 -4.90
CA ASP A 212 7.16 9.90 -5.11
C ASP A 212 6.09 10.57 -4.24
N LEU A 213 5.04 9.80 -3.94
CA LEU A 213 4.00 10.12 -2.98
C LEU A 213 4.34 9.55 -1.61
N THR A 214 3.80 10.17 -0.58
CA THR A 214 4.23 9.93 0.79
C THR A 214 3.06 9.87 1.74
N ASP A 215 3.22 9.04 2.77
CA ASP A 215 2.38 8.99 3.94
C ASP A 215 3.21 8.47 5.11
N THR A 216 2.85 8.91 6.32
CA THR A 216 3.33 8.29 7.55
C THR A 216 2.51 7.05 7.85
N HIS A 217 3.20 5.93 8.10
CA HIS A 217 2.59 4.64 8.45
C HIS A 217 3.01 4.24 9.87
N GLU A 218 2.08 4.24 10.82
CA GLU A 218 2.34 3.95 12.23
C GLU A 218 1.54 2.77 12.75
N ILE A 219 2.18 1.92 13.55
CA ILE A 219 1.60 0.77 14.24
C ILE A 219 1.64 1.03 15.75
N TYR A 220 0.48 0.92 16.39
CA TYR A 220 0.27 1.19 17.83
C TYR A 220 0.12 -0.09 18.65
N SER A 221 -0.27 -1.20 18.01
CA SER A 221 -0.18 -2.55 18.59
C SER A 221 -0.40 -3.62 17.53
N VAL A 222 0.18 -4.79 17.78
CA VAL A 222 -0.09 -6.04 17.08
C VAL A 222 -0.48 -7.07 18.14
N ARG A 223 -1.68 -7.63 18.08
CA ARG A 223 -2.14 -8.66 19.00
C ARG A 223 -2.47 -9.92 18.21
N VAL A 224 -1.84 -11.03 18.56
CA VAL A 224 -2.09 -12.32 17.94
C VAL A 224 -2.76 -13.25 18.94
N TYR A 225 -3.80 -13.94 18.48
CA TYR A 225 -4.59 -14.89 19.25
C TYR A 225 -4.54 -16.25 18.57
N ASP A 226 -4.33 -17.28 19.36
CA ASP A 226 -4.62 -18.64 18.94
C ASP A 226 -6.14 -18.83 19.00
N LEU A 227 -6.70 -19.47 17.98
CA LEU A 227 -8.10 -19.83 17.96
C LEU A 227 -8.21 -21.33 18.16
N ASP A 228 -9.07 -21.74 19.08
CA ASP A 228 -9.32 -23.16 19.32
C ASP A 228 -9.82 -23.82 18.02
N SER A 229 -9.19 -24.93 17.67
CA SER A 229 -9.61 -25.79 16.57
C SER A 229 -9.86 -27.18 17.14
N PRO A 230 -10.94 -27.87 16.77
CA PRO A 230 -11.13 -29.27 17.16
C PRO A 230 -10.01 -30.17 16.59
N ASP A 231 -9.32 -29.72 15.54
CA ASP A 231 -8.26 -30.46 14.84
C ASP A 231 -6.84 -30.03 15.27
N GLN A 232 -6.56 -29.98 16.58
CA GLN A 232 -5.19 -29.76 17.08
C GLN A 232 -4.34 -31.04 17.11
N ASP A 233 -4.62 -32.03 16.26
CA ASP A 233 -3.78 -33.22 16.17
C ASP A 233 -2.35 -32.80 15.77
N PRO A 234 -1.32 -33.07 16.62
CA PRO A 234 0.06 -32.73 16.32
C PRO A 234 0.57 -33.32 15.00
N ALA A 235 0.04 -34.47 14.56
CA ALA A 235 0.41 -35.08 13.28
C ALA A 235 -0.09 -34.23 12.10
N VAL A 236 -1.34 -33.79 12.13
CA VAL A 236 -1.94 -32.92 11.10
C VAL A 236 -1.21 -31.58 11.05
N ASN A 237 -0.86 -31.00 12.20
CA ASN A 237 -0.09 -29.76 12.25
C ASN A 237 1.31 -29.89 11.64
N LYS A 238 1.94 -31.07 11.79
CA LYS A 238 3.26 -31.36 11.20
C LYS A 238 3.17 -31.55 9.68
N GLU A 239 2.11 -32.17 9.19
CA GLU A 239 1.85 -32.24 7.74
C GLU A 239 1.58 -30.85 7.16
N ARG A 240 0.81 -30.03 7.87
CA ARG A 240 0.48 -28.66 7.48
C ARG A 240 1.72 -27.76 7.35
N ALA A 241 2.78 -27.99 8.13
CA ALA A 241 4.01 -27.21 8.03
C ALA A 241 4.73 -27.37 6.67
N ASN A 242 4.47 -28.46 5.95
CA ASN A 242 5.18 -28.81 4.70
C ASN A 242 4.37 -28.55 3.43
N VAL A 243 3.13 -28.06 3.54
CA VAL A 243 2.33 -27.72 2.35
C VAL A 243 2.82 -26.41 1.72
N LEU A 244 2.52 -26.20 0.44
CA LEU A 244 2.72 -24.89 -0.19
C LEU A 244 1.46 -24.03 -0.04
N PRO A 245 1.61 -22.71 0.11
CA PRO A 245 0.47 -21.81 0.11
C PRO A 245 -0.33 -21.92 -1.19
N SER A 246 -1.65 -21.96 -1.10
CA SER A 246 -2.51 -21.97 -2.29
C SER A 246 -3.90 -21.41 -1.99
N ALA A 247 -4.59 -20.98 -3.04
CA ALA A 247 -5.97 -20.53 -2.99
C ALA A 247 -6.78 -21.32 -4.02
N SER A 248 -7.96 -21.79 -3.62
CA SER A 248 -8.87 -22.55 -4.50
C SER A 248 -9.50 -21.66 -5.59
N PHE A 249 -9.60 -20.36 -5.32
CA PHE A 249 -10.16 -19.37 -6.22
C PHE A 249 -9.30 -18.12 -6.16
N PHE A 250 -9.03 -17.56 -7.33
CA PHE A 250 -8.58 -16.17 -7.47
C PHE A 250 -9.76 -15.36 -7.99
N GLU A 251 -9.81 -14.07 -7.67
CA GLU A 251 -10.83 -13.22 -8.29
C GLU A 251 -10.61 -13.27 -9.81
N ALA A 252 -11.69 -13.47 -10.58
CA ALA A 252 -11.58 -13.65 -12.02
C ALA A 252 -10.81 -12.46 -12.63
N PRO A 253 -9.74 -12.69 -13.43
CA PRO A 253 -9.06 -11.63 -14.15
C PRO A 253 -10.12 -10.87 -14.96
N ARG A 254 -10.32 -9.59 -14.65
CA ARG A 254 -11.31 -8.79 -15.36
C ARG A 254 -10.70 -8.42 -16.72
N ASP A 255 -11.47 -8.58 -17.79
CA ASP A 255 -11.01 -8.26 -19.15
C ASP A 255 -10.46 -6.82 -19.21
N HIS A 256 -9.17 -6.69 -19.50
CA HIS A 256 -8.51 -5.40 -19.57
C HIS A 256 -8.56 -4.89 -21.01
N VAL A 257 -9.13 -3.70 -21.20
CA VAL A 257 -8.91 -2.91 -22.41
C VAL A 257 -7.59 -2.17 -22.21
N ASP A 258 -6.58 -2.49 -23.01
CA ASP A 258 -5.31 -1.74 -23.01
C ASP A 258 -5.59 -0.25 -23.23
N ASP A 259 -4.99 0.62 -22.42
CA ASP A 259 -5.09 2.05 -22.63
C ASP A 259 -4.56 2.39 -24.03
N PRO A 260 -5.28 3.20 -24.83
CA PRO A 260 -4.76 3.65 -26.10
C PRO A 260 -3.48 4.44 -25.85
N LYS A 261 -2.35 3.95 -26.39
CA LYS A 261 -1.04 4.62 -26.31
C LYS A 261 -1.22 6.13 -26.54
N PRO A 262 -0.66 7.00 -25.67
CA PRO A 262 -0.82 8.43 -25.82
C PRO A 262 -0.31 8.84 -27.21
N SER A 263 -1.20 9.40 -28.01
CA SER A 263 -0.89 9.83 -29.37
C SER A 263 0.18 10.91 -29.33
N MET A 264 1.41 10.57 -29.73
CA MET A 264 2.55 11.49 -29.89
C MET A 264 2.19 12.71 -30.75
N MET A 265 1.18 12.57 -31.63
CA MET A 265 0.69 13.64 -32.50
C MET A 265 -0.09 14.75 -31.76
N SER A 266 -0.64 14.48 -30.56
CA SER A 266 -1.39 15.48 -29.77
C SER A 266 -0.47 16.53 -29.14
N GLY A 267 0.71 16.11 -28.64
CA GLY A 267 1.69 16.99 -28.03
C GLY A 267 2.27 18.00 -29.03
N PHE A 268 2.68 17.52 -30.21
CA PHE A 268 3.21 18.38 -31.28
C PHE A 268 2.18 19.38 -31.81
N LYS A 269 0.91 18.96 -31.97
CA LYS A 269 -0.17 19.88 -32.40
C LYS A 269 -0.43 20.98 -31.37
N LYS A 270 -0.45 20.64 -30.07
CA LYS A 270 -0.62 21.63 -28.99
C LYS A 270 0.55 22.61 -28.93
N LEU A 271 1.79 22.12 -29.02
CA LEU A 271 2.98 22.97 -29.04
C LEU A 271 2.98 23.92 -30.24
N PHE A 272 2.63 23.40 -31.42
CA PHE A 272 2.56 24.19 -32.65
C PHE A 272 1.47 25.29 -32.58
N LEU A 273 0.28 24.97 -32.06
CA LEU A 273 -0.79 25.96 -31.89
C LEU A 273 -0.40 27.08 -30.92
N ILE A 274 0.29 26.74 -29.82
CA ILE A 274 0.79 27.72 -28.87
C ILE A 274 1.83 28.63 -29.54
N LEU A 275 2.77 28.05 -30.30
CA LEU A 275 3.80 28.80 -31.02
C LEU A 275 3.20 29.81 -32.01
N VAL A 276 2.22 29.36 -32.81
CA VAL A 276 1.53 30.24 -33.77
C VAL A 276 0.77 31.35 -33.03
N GLY A 277 0.11 31.04 -31.92
CA GLY A 277 -0.58 32.03 -31.09
C GLY A 277 0.37 33.13 -30.58
N VAL A 278 1.55 32.77 -30.11
CA VAL A 278 2.57 33.74 -29.65
C VAL A 278 3.03 34.64 -30.78
N ILE A 279 3.30 34.09 -31.97
CA ILE A 279 3.73 34.88 -33.14
C ILE A 279 2.67 35.92 -33.53
N VAL A 280 1.39 35.54 -33.53
CA VAL A 280 0.29 36.46 -33.86
C VAL A 280 0.19 37.60 -32.85
N VAL A 281 0.31 37.30 -31.55
CA VAL A 281 0.27 38.32 -30.49
C VAL A 281 1.46 39.28 -30.61
N CYS A 282 2.66 38.77 -30.81
CA CYS A 282 3.85 39.60 -31.01
C CYS A 282 3.71 40.49 -32.26
N GLY A 283 3.17 39.96 -33.36
CA GLY A 283 2.89 40.72 -34.57
C GLY A 283 1.87 41.85 -34.35
N ALA A 284 0.78 41.57 -33.62
CA ALA A 284 -0.22 42.58 -33.30
C ALA A 284 0.34 43.71 -32.42
N ILE A 285 1.16 43.38 -31.42
CA ILE A 285 1.84 44.37 -30.56
C ILE A 285 2.80 45.24 -31.40
N PHE A 286 3.57 44.62 -32.30
CA PHE A 286 4.51 45.35 -33.16
C PHE A 286 3.78 46.33 -34.10
N ILE A 287 2.72 45.88 -34.77
CA ILE A 287 1.90 46.73 -35.65
C ILE A 287 1.22 47.85 -34.85
N GLY A 288 0.66 47.53 -33.68
CA GLY A 288 0.08 48.52 -32.77
C GLY A 288 1.10 49.58 -32.32
N GLY A 289 2.33 49.16 -32.02
CA GLY A 289 3.44 50.04 -31.68
C GLY A 289 3.81 51.00 -32.82
N ILE A 290 3.90 50.51 -34.06
CA ILE A 290 4.14 51.36 -35.24
C ILE A 290 3.02 52.39 -35.41
N PHE A 291 1.76 51.97 -35.29
CA PHE A 291 0.63 52.88 -35.45
C PHE A 291 0.60 53.96 -34.35
N TYR A 292 0.90 53.57 -33.12
CA TYR A 292 1.00 54.49 -31.98
C TYR A 292 2.11 55.54 -32.17
N VAL A 293 3.30 55.11 -32.61
CA VAL A 293 4.42 56.03 -32.89
C VAL A 293 4.05 57.00 -34.01
N LYS A 294 3.48 56.49 -35.12
CA LYS A 294 3.07 57.30 -36.27
C LYS A 294 1.96 58.31 -35.91
N GLN A 295 1.01 57.92 -35.07
CA GLN A 295 -0.02 58.81 -34.55
C GLN A 295 0.58 59.91 -33.66
N ASN A 296 1.55 59.57 -32.82
CA ASN A 296 2.21 60.53 -31.94
C ASN A 296 3.05 61.56 -32.73
N GLU A 297 3.70 61.14 -33.82
CA GLU A 297 4.38 62.06 -34.74
C GLU A 297 3.41 63.01 -35.46
N HIS A 298 2.24 62.52 -35.89
CA HIS A 298 1.21 63.36 -36.49
C HIS A 298 0.61 64.38 -35.49
N SER A 299 0.46 64.00 -34.22
CA SER A 299 0.01 64.91 -33.15
C SER A 299 1.05 65.99 -32.83
N ARG A 300 2.34 65.65 -32.84
CA ARG A 300 3.43 66.63 -32.62
C ARG A 300 3.57 67.65 -33.75
N LYS A 301 3.20 67.30 -34.99
CA LYS A 301 3.23 68.24 -36.14
C LYS A 301 2.08 69.26 -36.17
N ARG A 302 1.10 69.17 -35.25
CA ARG A 302 -0.01 70.13 -35.12
C ARG A 302 0.22 71.23 -34.07
N LEU A 303 1.39 71.27 -33.44
CA LEU A 303 1.75 72.19 -32.36
C LEU A 303 2.91 73.15 -32.71
N TYR A 304 3.27 73.25 -34.00
CA TYR A 304 4.11 74.31 -34.55
C TYR A 304 3.36 75.07 -35.64
#